data_AF-A0A2A4HR69-F1
#
_entry.id   AF-A0A2A4HR69-F1
#
_cell.length_a   1.000
_cell.length_b   1.000
_cell.length_c   1.000
_cell.angle_alpha   90.00
_cell.angle_beta   90.00
_cell.angle_gamma   90.00
#
_symmetry.space_group_name_H-M   'P 1'
#
loop_
_entity.id
_entity.type
_entity.pdbx_description
1 polymer ?
#
loop_
_entity_poly.entity_id
_entity_poly.type
_entity_poly.pdbx_seq_one_letter_code
_entity_poly.pdbx_strand_id
1 'polypeptide(L)'
;MNIDRLLQHQQGSASIPPVDKWQPALSGDIDILIQADGVWLHQGQPFGRAAIPRLLASLLRHDDDGYCLVTPVERWRLNVEDRPFIAVEADFHSDAWWFTTQFDDVVRLDEQHPMVLTATVGGERLPEVAVRFGLGARLHRNVYYRLVEQAIPHDIEGGGSQLRLYSAGSWHLLGELSADDGASVDDDLSAGDAGNTDAIVSTDGIADGMDSEAP
;
A
#
# COMPACT_ATOMS: atom_id res chain seq x y z
N MET A 1 -10.47 25.78 10.77
CA MET A 1 -10.40 26.45 9.45
C MET A 1 -11.51 25.90 8.58
N ASN A 2 -12.28 26.72 7.85
CA ASN A 2 -13.36 26.20 7.00
C ASN A 2 -12.78 25.80 5.64
N ILE A 3 -12.85 24.52 5.29
CA ILE A 3 -12.24 23.96 4.08
C ILE A 3 -12.70 24.70 2.82
N ASP A 4 -13.90 25.29 2.87
CA ASP A 4 -14.47 26.15 1.86
C ASP A 4 -13.53 27.27 1.40
N ARG A 5 -12.70 27.84 2.30
CA ARG A 5 -11.71 28.87 1.95
C ARG A 5 -10.58 28.33 1.08
N LEU A 6 -10.12 27.09 1.30
CA LEU A 6 -9.13 26.45 0.43
C LEU A 6 -9.73 26.15 -0.94
N LEU A 7 -10.99 25.68 -0.97
CA LEU A 7 -11.70 25.38 -2.20
C LEU A 7 -11.92 26.64 -3.07
N GLN A 8 -12.07 27.81 -2.45
CA GLN A 8 -12.31 29.07 -3.16
C GLN A 8 -11.07 29.64 -3.86
N HIS A 9 -9.86 29.27 -3.42
CA HIS A 9 -8.60 29.77 -3.98
C HIS A 9 -8.22 29.15 -5.33
N GLN A 10 -8.94 28.13 -5.81
CA GLN A 10 -8.62 27.40 -7.05
C GLN A 10 -9.83 27.37 -7.98
N GLN A 11 -10.09 28.49 -8.65
CA GLN A 11 -11.00 28.58 -9.79
C GLN A 11 -10.14 28.81 -11.06
N GLY A 12 -9.55 27.73 -11.58
CA GLY A 12 -8.67 27.75 -12.76
C GLY A 12 -8.07 26.37 -13.05
N SER A 13 -7.71 26.10 -14.32
CA SER A 13 -7.39 24.79 -14.91
C SER A 13 -6.41 23.88 -14.14
N ALA A 14 -6.55 22.57 -14.39
CA ALA A 14 -5.84 21.39 -13.90
C ALA A 14 -4.29 21.41 -13.95
N SER A 15 -3.63 22.39 -13.33
CA SER A 15 -2.19 22.36 -13.10
C SER A 15 -1.89 22.43 -11.61
N ILE A 16 -0.96 21.61 -11.15
CA ILE A 16 -0.45 21.63 -9.78
C ILE A 16 0.10 23.03 -9.46
N PRO A 17 -0.39 23.71 -8.42
CA PRO A 17 0.12 25.02 -8.03
C PRO A 17 1.60 24.98 -7.60
N PRO A 18 2.34 26.10 -7.67
CA PRO A 18 3.75 26.17 -7.29
C PRO A 18 3.93 26.22 -5.77
N VAL A 19 3.46 25.19 -5.07
CA VAL A 19 3.47 25.11 -3.60
C VAL A 19 4.88 25.15 -3.02
N ASP A 20 5.89 24.72 -3.77
CA ASP A 20 7.31 24.81 -3.44
C ASP A 20 7.81 26.26 -3.28
N LYS A 21 7.16 27.23 -3.93
CA LYS A 21 7.56 28.64 -3.91
C LYS A 21 6.97 29.43 -2.75
N TRP A 22 6.00 28.86 -2.03
CA TRP A 22 5.28 29.57 -0.97
C TRP A 22 5.82 29.18 0.41
N GLN A 23 6.18 30.17 1.22
CA GLN A 23 6.75 29.94 2.55
C GLN A 23 5.98 30.72 3.64
N PRO A 24 4.64 30.60 3.72
CA PRO A 24 3.88 31.25 4.79
C PRO A 24 4.14 30.55 6.13
N ALA A 25 3.92 31.31 7.21
CA ALA A 25 4.01 30.76 8.57
C ALA A 25 2.98 29.64 8.80
N LEU A 26 3.33 28.68 9.67
CA LEU A 26 2.39 27.63 10.06
C LEU A 26 1.17 28.28 10.72
N SER A 27 0.01 28.07 10.10
CA SER A 27 -1.28 28.62 10.55
C SER A 27 -1.91 27.75 11.66
N GLY A 28 -1.46 26.49 11.77
CA GLY A 28 -1.89 25.52 12.77
C GLY A 28 -2.10 24.13 12.17
N ASP A 29 -2.86 23.31 12.89
CA ASP A 29 -3.27 21.97 12.48
C ASP A 29 -4.70 21.99 11.93
N ILE A 30 -4.95 21.23 10.87
CA ILE A 30 -6.29 20.98 10.33
C ILE A 30 -6.70 19.52 10.60
N ASP A 31 -7.98 19.32 10.93
CA ASP A 31 -8.56 18.00 11.20
C ASP A 31 -8.82 17.22 9.90
N ILE A 32 -7.72 16.90 9.21
CA ILE A 32 -7.67 16.02 8.05
C ILE A 32 -6.72 14.88 8.37
N LEU A 33 -7.16 13.66 8.09
CA LEU A 33 -6.37 12.45 8.16
C LEU A 33 -6.36 11.78 6.78
N ILE A 34 -5.17 11.50 6.27
CA ILE A 34 -5.01 10.59 5.13
C ILE A 34 -4.66 9.22 5.70
N GLN A 35 -5.57 8.27 5.51
CA GLN A 35 -5.40 6.89 5.96
C GLN A 35 -4.40 6.15 5.06
N ALA A 36 -3.84 5.04 5.56
CA ALA A 36 -2.82 4.26 4.85
C ALA A 36 -3.32 3.67 3.52
N ASP A 37 -4.63 3.47 3.35
CA ASP A 37 -5.26 3.03 2.11
C ASP A 37 -5.55 4.16 1.12
N GLY A 38 -5.22 5.41 1.48
CA GLY A 38 -5.44 6.60 0.67
C GLY A 38 -6.81 7.25 0.85
N VAL A 39 -7.65 6.79 1.80
CA VAL A 39 -8.91 7.47 2.15
C VAL A 39 -8.62 8.75 2.93
N TRP A 40 -9.29 9.84 2.55
CA TRP A 40 -9.18 11.13 3.24
C TRP A 40 -10.40 11.36 4.12
N LEU A 41 -10.15 11.57 5.41
CA LEU A 41 -11.14 11.95 6.41
C LEU A 41 -11.00 13.43 6.75
N HIS A 42 -12.13 14.09 6.98
CA HIS A 42 -12.21 15.42 7.58
C HIS A 42 -13.18 15.35 8.75
N GLN A 43 -12.72 15.73 9.94
CA GLN A 43 -13.49 15.59 11.18
C GLN A 43 -14.00 14.15 11.40
N GLY A 44 -13.12 13.18 11.11
CA GLY A 44 -13.40 11.75 11.24
C GLY A 44 -14.40 11.18 10.24
N GLN A 45 -14.79 11.92 9.20
CA GLN A 45 -15.72 11.45 8.16
C GLN A 45 -15.08 11.53 6.76
N PRO A 46 -15.29 10.54 5.88
CA PRO A 46 -14.83 10.62 4.50
C PRO A 46 -15.42 11.83 3.76
N PHE A 47 -14.64 12.41 2.86
CA PHE A 47 -15.17 13.45 1.97
C PHE A 47 -16.27 12.89 1.06
N GLY A 48 -17.46 13.53 1.08
CA GLY A 48 -18.58 13.11 0.23
C GLY A 48 -18.41 13.40 -1.27
N ARG A 49 -17.35 14.12 -1.67
CA ARG A 49 -17.03 14.44 -3.08
C ARG A 49 -15.56 14.17 -3.36
N ALA A 50 -15.26 13.24 -4.27
CA ALA A 50 -13.89 12.88 -4.65
C ALA A 50 -13.05 14.05 -5.21
N ALA A 51 -13.71 15.08 -5.77
CA ALA A 51 -13.03 16.28 -6.25
C ALA A 51 -12.32 17.08 -5.14
N ILE A 52 -12.79 16.98 -3.89
CA ILE A 52 -12.21 17.73 -2.76
C ILE A 52 -10.82 17.17 -2.38
N PRO A 53 -10.67 15.88 -2.04
CA PRO A 53 -9.34 15.29 -1.80
C PRO A 53 -8.35 15.54 -2.94
N ARG A 54 -8.78 15.43 -4.19
CA ARG A 54 -7.94 15.72 -5.36
C ARG A 54 -7.40 17.15 -5.36
N LEU A 55 -8.27 18.12 -5.06
CA LEU A 55 -7.85 19.51 -4.96
C LEU A 55 -6.86 19.72 -3.81
N LEU A 56 -7.15 19.18 -2.64
CA LEU A 56 -6.26 19.29 -1.47
C LEU A 56 -4.92 18.62 -1.73
N ALA A 57 -4.89 17.48 -2.41
CA ALA A 57 -3.67 16.79 -2.81
C ALA A 57 -2.78 17.63 -3.76
N SER A 58 -3.37 18.53 -4.55
CA SER A 58 -2.60 19.48 -5.37
C SER A 58 -1.89 20.57 -4.52
N LEU A 59 -2.38 20.81 -3.30
CA LEU A 59 -1.83 21.79 -2.36
C LEU A 59 -0.87 21.16 -1.35
N LEU A 60 -0.66 19.84 -1.39
CA LEU A 60 0.21 19.14 -0.46
C LEU A 60 1.69 19.43 -0.72
N ARG A 61 2.45 19.48 0.38
CA ARG A 61 3.91 19.48 0.41
C ARG A 61 4.38 18.82 1.70
N HIS A 62 5.52 18.13 1.66
CA HIS A 62 6.17 17.64 2.87
C HIS A 62 7.26 18.61 3.30
N ASP A 63 7.09 19.19 4.50
CA ASP A 63 8.05 20.09 5.13
C ASP A 63 8.70 19.40 6.34
N ASP A 64 9.71 20.03 6.94
CA ASP A 64 10.30 19.57 8.21
C ASP A 64 9.28 19.47 9.36
N ASP A 65 8.20 20.26 9.28
CA ASP A 65 7.07 20.25 10.22
C ASP A 65 6.08 19.10 9.99
N GLY A 66 6.26 18.32 8.92
CA GLY A 66 5.36 17.26 8.46
C GLY A 66 4.58 17.64 7.19
N TYR A 67 3.51 16.88 6.90
CA TYR A 67 2.68 17.09 5.71
C TYR A 67 1.79 18.32 5.87
N CYS A 68 1.87 19.24 4.91
CA CYS A 68 1.17 20.50 4.95
C CYS A 68 0.35 20.75 3.67
N LEU A 69 -0.81 21.37 3.82
CA LEU A 69 -1.53 22.05 2.76
C LEU A 69 -1.03 23.49 2.68
N VAL A 70 -0.58 23.91 1.51
CA VAL A 70 0.11 25.19 1.31
C VAL A 70 -0.63 26.03 0.27
N THR A 71 -0.87 27.28 0.62
CA THR A 71 -1.38 28.34 -0.26
C THR A 71 -0.43 29.55 -0.18
N PRO A 72 -0.60 30.62 -0.98
CA PRO A 72 0.28 31.78 -0.90
C PRO A 72 0.33 32.45 0.48
N VAL A 73 -0.75 32.35 1.26
CA VAL A 73 -0.94 33.10 2.52
C VAL A 73 -1.06 32.21 3.76
N GLU A 74 -1.40 30.93 3.58
CA GLU A 74 -1.66 30.00 4.68
C GLU A 74 -0.92 28.67 4.47
N ARG A 75 -0.49 28.05 5.58
CA ARG A 75 0.07 26.70 5.63
C ARG A 75 -0.52 25.94 6.81
N TRP A 76 -1.16 24.81 6.55
CA TRP A 76 -1.86 24.00 7.55
C TRP A 76 -1.31 22.59 7.58
N ARG A 77 -0.91 22.10 8.75
CA ARG A 77 -0.43 20.73 8.91
C ARG A 77 -1.60 19.76 9.03
N LEU A 78 -1.47 18.59 8.42
CA LEU A 78 -2.43 17.48 8.51
C LEU A 78 -1.74 16.16 8.85
N ASN A 79 -2.52 15.16 9.22
CA ASN A 79 -2.01 13.85 9.58
C ASN A 79 -2.04 12.90 8.37
N VAL A 80 -0.99 12.10 8.21
CA VAL A 80 -0.88 11.05 7.20
C VAL A 80 -0.42 9.78 7.90
N GLU A 81 -1.21 8.72 7.82
CA GLU A 81 -0.86 7.43 8.44
C GLU A 81 0.35 6.79 7.78
N ASP A 82 0.50 6.92 6.46
CA ASP A 82 1.66 6.39 5.75
C ASP A 82 2.12 7.32 4.63
N ARG A 83 1.48 7.26 3.46
CA ARG A 83 1.77 8.16 2.34
C ARG A 83 0.50 8.82 1.78
N PRO A 84 0.62 10.07 1.29
CA PRO A 84 -0.54 10.81 0.80
C PRO A 84 -1.09 10.26 -0.52
N PHE A 85 -0.26 9.56 -1.29
CA PHE A 85 -0.60 9.01 -2.60
C PHE A 85 -0.53 7.48 -2.62
N ILE A 86 -1.35 6.90 -3.49
CA ILE A 86 -1.33 5.49 -3.85
C ILE A 86 -1.18 5.42 -5.37
N ALA A 87 -0.14 4.75 -5.85
CA ALA A 87 0.02 4.41 -7.25
C ALA A 87 -0.93 3.27 -7.62
N VAL A 88 -1.93 3.55 -8.45
CA VAL A 88 -3.02 2.63 -8.79
C VAL A 88 -2.82 1.98 -10.17
N GLU A 89 -1.99 2.57 -11.01
CA GLU A 89 -1.60 2.02 -12.31
C GLU A 89 -0.08 2.10 -12.49
N ALA A 90 0.45 1.19 -13.30
CA ALA A 90 1.83 1.20 -13.75
C ALA A 90 1.93 0.61 -15.16
N ASP A 91 2.62 1.33 -16.03
CA ASP A 91 2.84 0.97 -17.43
C ASP A 91 4.32 1.10 -17.80
N PHE A 92 4.81 0.18 -18.62
CA PHE A 92 6.18 0.21 -19.11
C PHE A 92 6.20 0.66 -20.57
N HIS A 93 6.84 1.80 -20.83
CA HIS A 93 7.07 2.29 -22.18
C HIS A 93 8.24 3.27 -22.22
N SER A 94 8.83 3.44 -23.40
CA SER A 94 9.99 4.33 -23.59
C SER A 94 11.13 4.02 -22.61
N ASP A 95 11.37 2.72 -22.37
CA ASP A 95 12.39 2.20 -21.46
C ASP A 95 12.25 2.68 -20.01
N ALA A 96 11.03 2.95 -19.55
CA ALA A 96 10.75 3.35 -18.19
C ALA A 96 9.38 2.86 -17.71
N TRP A 97 9.29 2.66 -16.40
CA TRP A 97 8.01 2.51 -15.71
C TRP A 97 7.40 3.88 -15.45
N TRP A 98 6.10 4.00 -15.72
CA TRP A 98 5.28 5.17 -15.45
C TRP A 98 4.15 4.78 -14.52
N PHE A 99 4.02 5.50 -13.41
CA PHE A 99 3.03 5.27 -12.37
C PHE A 99 1.95 6.34 -12.43
N THR A 100 0.69 5.95 -12.28
CA THR A 100 -0.43 6.89 -12.11
C THR A 100 -0.98 6.78 -10.69
N THR A 101 -1.08 7.91 -9.99
CA THR A 101 -1.66 7.96 -8.64
C THR A 101 -3.19 7.97 -8.68
N GLN A 102 -3.85 7.77 -7.54
CA GLN A 102 -5.31 7.88 -7.42
C GLN A 102 -5.88 9.28 -7.73
N PHE A 103 -5.02 10.29 -7.90
CA PHE A 103 -5.38 11.65 -8.28
C PHE A 103 -4.88 12.06 -9.68
N ASP A 104 -4.51 11.08 -10.50
CA ASP A 104 -4.03 11.20 -11.88
C ASP A 104 -2.65 11.87 -12.02
N ASP A 105 -1.83 11.88 -10.97
CA ASP A 105 -0.42 12.27 -11.11
C ASP A 105 0.33 11.17 -11.85
N VAL A 106 0.99 11.54 -12.94
CA VAL A 106 1.80 10.61 -13.75
C VAL A 106 3.27 10.84 -13.43
N VAL A 107 3.93 9.79 -12.93
CA VAL A 107 5.31 9.83 -12.45
C VAL A 107 6.15 8.82 -13.22
N ARG A 108 7.24 9.27 -13.82
CA ARG A 108 8.25 8.39 -14.41
C ARG A 108 9.17 7.90 -13.31
N LEU A 109 9.40 6.59 -13.21
CA LEU A 109 10.40 6.03 -12.33
C LEU A 109 11.80 6.26 -12.91
N ASP A 110 12.55 7.20 -12.30
CA ASP A 110 13.89 7.61 -12.71
C ASP A 110 14.71 8.13 -11.51
N GLU A 111 15.88 8.72 -11.76
CA GLU A 111 16.74 9.27 -10.70
C GLU A 111 16.11 10.43 -9.92
N GLN A 112 15.17 11.18 -10.53
CA GLN A 112 14.47 12.29 -9.87
C GLN A 112 13.29 11.78 -9.04
N HIS A 113 12.68 10.67 -9.46
CA HIS A 113 11.55 10.03 -8.80
C HIS A 113 11.87 8.57 -8.48
N PRO A 114 12.84 8.31 -7.60
CA PRO A 114 13.27 6.94 -7.33
C PRO A 114 12.20 6.16 -6.56
N MET A 115 12.21 4.84 -6.75
CA MET A 115 11.54 3.90 -5.85
C MET A 115 12.52 3.36 -4.81
N VAL A 116 12.12 3.42 -3.55
CA VAL A 116 12.87 2.97 -2.38
C VAL A 116 11.97 2.22 -1.41
N LEU A 117 12.57 1.42 -0.52
CA LEU A 117 11.82 0.80 0.58
C LEU A 117 11.79 1.73 1.79
N THR A 118 10.60 2.04 2.29
CA THR A 118 10.41 2.85 3.50
C THR A 118 9.51 2.13 4.49
N ALA A 119 9.77 2.34 5.78
CA ALA A 119 8.96 1.73 6.83
C ALA A 119 7.55 2.34 6.86
N THR A 120 6.54 1.49 7.04
CA THR A 120 5.18 1.88 7.42
C THR A 120 5.13 2.14 8.92
N VAL A 121 3.99 2.64 9.42
CA VAL A 121 3.75 2.76 10.88
C VAL A 121 3.83 1.39 11.59
N GLY A 122 3.51 0.30 10.88
CA GLY A 122 3.65 -1.06 11.40
C GLY A 122 5.09 -1.60 11.40
N GLY A 123 6.05 -0.85 10.85
CA GLY A 123 7.46 -1.27 10.74
C GLY A 123 7.78 -2.09 9.49
N GLU A 124 6.77 -2.50 8.72
CA GLU A 124 6.95 -3.18 7.43
C GLU A 124 7.64 -2.25 6.42
N ARG A 125 8.61 -2.77 5.67
CA ARG A 125 9.30 -2.00 4.63
C ARG A 125 8.59 -2.23 3.30
N LEU A 126 7.87 -1.21 2.81
CA LEU A 126 7.15 -1.28 1.54
C LEU A 126 7.81 -0.37 0.50
N PRO A 127 7.65 -0.67 -0.81
CA PRO A 127 8.09 0.24 -1.86
C PRO A 127 7.28 1.54 -1.82
N GLU A 128 8.00 2.62 -2.07
CA GLU A 128 7.49 3.97 -2.21
C GLU A 128 8.12 4.59 -3.45
N VAL A 129 7.31 5.17 -4.33
CA VAL A 129 7.78 5.99 -5.46
C VAL A 129 7.67 7.47 -5.11
N ALA A 130 8.75 8.21 -5.26
CA ALA A 130 8.72 9.67 -5.07
C ALA A 130 7.84 10.33 -6.15
N VAL A 131 6.99 11.27 -5.76
CA VAL A 131 6.01 11.91 -6.66
C VAL A 131 6.38 13.36 -6.94
N ARG A 132 6.35 14.23 -5.92
CA ARG A 132 6.69 15.66 -6.02
C ARG A 132 6.78 16.28 -4.63
N PHE A 133 7.52 17.38 -4.48
CA PHE A 133 7.52 18.20 -3.26
C PHE A 133 7.75 17.41 -1.95
N GLY A 134 8.61 16.40 -1.99
CA GLY A 134 8.88 15.50 -0.86
C GLY A 134 7.76 14.49 -0.54
N LEU A 135 6.73 14.42 -1.37
CA LEU A 135 5.62 13.48 -1.27
C LEU A 135 5.95 12.21 -2.04
N GLY A 136 5.68 11.06 -1.44
CA GLY A 136 5.75 9.75 -2.09
C GLY A 136 4.39 9.08 -2.20
N ALA A 137 4.35 7.99 -2.97
CA ALA A 137 3.20 7.12 -3.13
C ALA A 137 3.53 5.68 -2.72
N ARG A 138 2.63 5.04 -1.97
CA ARG A 138 2.64 3.57 -1.85
C ARG A 138 2.09 2.94 -3.10
N LEU A 139 2.45 1.69 -3.34
CA LEU A 139 1.90 0.94 -4.46
C LEU A 139 0.59 0.29 -4.04
N HIS A 140 -0.45 0.43 -4.85
CA HIS A 140 -1.62 -0.42 -4.73
C HIS A 140 -1.20 -1.89 -4.92
N ARG A 141 -1.83 -2.83 -4.19
CA ARG A 141 -1.45 -4.25 -4.21
C ARG A 141 -1.39 -4.83 -5.63
N ASN A 142 -2.36 -4.50 -6.48
CA ASN A 142 -2.38 -4.97 -7.87
C ASN A 142 -1.18 -4.45 -8.69
N VAL A 143 -0.75 -3.20 -8.44
CA VAL A 143 0.45 -2.63 -9.07
C VAL A 143 1.69 -3.35 -8.56
N TYR A 144 1.80 -3.54 -7.25
CA TYR A 144 2.92 -4.25 -6.64
C TYR A 144 3.09 -5.65 -7.24
N TYR A 145 2.04 -6.48 -7.28
CA TYR A 145 2.15 -7.83 -7.81
C TYR A 145 2.51 -7.87 -9.30
N ARG A 146 1.94 -6.97 -10.12
CA ARG A 146 2.34 -6.84 -11.53
C ARG A 146 3.82 -6.50 -11.69
N LEU A 147 4.37 -5.68 -10.80
CA LEU A 147 5.79 -5.32 -10.85
C LEU A 147 6.69 -6.44 -10.36
N VAL A 148 6.26 -7.23 -9.38
CA VAL A 148 7.00 -8.42 -8.92
C VAL A 148 7.23 -9.40 -10.08
N GLU A 149 6.24 -9.58 -10.97
CA GLU A 149 6.39 -10.41 -12.18
C GLU A 149 7.45 -9.90 -13.17
N GLN A 150 7.80 -8.62 -13.11
CA GLN A 150 8.78 -7.97 -14.00
C GLN A 150 10.11 -7.67 -13.30
N ALA A 151 10.18 -7.86 -11.98
CA ALA A 151 11.37 -7.58 -11.19
C ALA A 151 12.41 -8.67 -11.39
N ILE A 152 13.68 -8.26 -11.40
CA ILE A 152 14.81 -9.16 -11.44
C ILE A 152 15.30 -9.41 -10.02
N PRO A 153 15.39 -10.68 -9.57
CA PRO A 153 15.99 -11.00 -8.29
C PRO A 153 17.51 -10.76 -8.33
N HIS A 154 18.04 -10.24 -7.24
CA HIS A 154 19.46 -9.98 -7.05
C HIS A 154 19.88 -10.43 -5.66
N ASP A 155 20.71 -11.46 -5.61
CA ASP A 155 21.18 -12.01 -4.35
C ASP A 155 22.09 -11.01 -3.61
N ILE A 156 21.91 -10.94 -2.30
CA ILE A 156 22.70 -10.05 -1.44
C ILE A 156 23.80 -10.87 -0.76
N GLU A 157 25.01 -10.32 -0.68
CA GLU A 157 26.06 -10.88 0.16
C GLU A 157 25.59 -10.93 1.62
N GLY A 158 25.50 -12.14 2.19
CA GLY A 158 24.97 -12.37 3.55
C GLY A 158 23.67 -13.17 3.61
N GLY A 159 23.07 -13.51 2.46
CA GLY A 159 21.84 -14.28 2.37
C GLY A 159 20.61 -13.39 2.20
N GLY A 160 19.65 -13.85 1.40
CA GLY A 160 18.48 -13.08 0.96
C GLY A 160 18.62 -12.57 -0.48
N SER A 161 17.51 -12.05 -1.03
CA SER A 161 17.44 -11.56 -2.41
C SER A 161 16.63 -10.28 -2.48
N GLN A 162 17.05 -9.34 -3.32
CA GLN A 162 16.32 -8.11 -3.63
C GLN A 162 15.56 -8.26 -4.93
N LEU A 163 14.32 -7.80 -4.97
CA LEU A 163 13.59 -7.62 -6.20
C LEU A 163 13.87 -6.21 -6.73
N ARG A 164 14.45 -6.11 -7.93
CA ARG A 164 14.83 -4.83 -8.54
C ARG A 164 14.14 -4.63 -9.88
N LEU A 165 13.72 -3.39 -10.16
CA LEU A 165 13.15 -2.97 -11.43
C LEU A 165 14.14 -2.11 -12.20
N TYR A 166 14.29 -2.38 -13.50
CA TYR A 166 15.01 -1.48 -14.40
C TYR A 166 14.04 -0.43 -14.93
N SER A 167 14.44 0.84 -14.89
CA SER A 167 13.66 1.95 -15.44
C SER A 167 14.57 3.12 -15.74
N ALA A 168 14.41 3.73 -16.93
CA ALA A 168 15.07 4.97 -17.33
C ALA A 168 16.59 4.97 -17.14
N GLY A 169 17.27 3.83 -17.33
CA GLY A 169 18.71 3.72 -17.16
C GLY A 169 19.19 3.24 -15.79
N SER A 170 18.30 3.13 -14.79
CA SER A 170 18.64 2.84 -13.39
C SER A 170 17.87 1.67 -12.79
N TRP A 171 18.47 1.04 -11.77
CA TRP A 171 17.84 -0.02 -10.98
C TRP A 171 17.22 0.54 -9.71
N HIS A 172 15.95 0.18 -9.46
CA HIS A 172 15.18 0.60 -8.29
C HIS A 172 14.75 -0.59 -7.46
N LEU A 173 14.68 -0.42 -6.13
CA LEU A 173 14.37 -1.51 -5.21
C LEU A 173 12.85 -1.63 -5.01
N LEU A 174 12.27 -2.77 -5.37
CA LEU A 174 10.85 -3.07 -5.22
C LEU A 174 10.56 -3.82 -3.92
N GLY A 175 11.46 -4.70 -3.49
CA GLY A 175 11.27 -5.55 -2.32
C GLY A 175 12.56 -6.25 -1.88
N GLU A 176 12.53 -6.75 -0.66
CA GLU A 176 13.57 -7.60 -0.06
C GLU A 176 12.91 -8.89 0.41
N LEU A 177 13.53 -10.03 0.11
CA LEU A 177 13.18 -11.33 0.67
C LEU A 177 14.33 -11.75 1.58
N SER A 178 14.04 -11.95 2.86
CA SER A 178 15.01 -12.53 3.77
C SER A 178 15.15 -14.02 3.51
N ALA A 179 16.30 -14.61 3.86
CA ALA A 179 16.51 -16.05 3.73
C ALA A 179 15.57 -16.88 4.63
N ASP A 180 15.02 -16.27 5.69
CA ASP A 180 14.21 -16.94 6.71
C ASP A 180 12.71 -16.95 6.38
N ASP A 181 12.23 -16.11 5.45
CA ASP A 181 10.82 -16.03 5.05
C ASP A 181 10.37 -17.21 4.15
N GLY A 182 11.30 -18.05 3.70
CA GLY A 182 11.05 -19.17 2.80
C GLY A 182 10.73 -20.51 3.48
N ALA A 183 10.72 -20.59 4.82
CA ALA A 183 10.68 -21.85 5.57
C ALA A 183 9.39 -22.11 6.36
N SER A 184 8.23 -21.58 5.95
CA SER A 184 6.97 -21.85 6.65
C SER A 184 5.78 -22.13 5.73
N VAL A 185 5.98 -22.98 4.71
CA VAL A 185 4.86 -23.63 4.03
C VAL A 185 5.23 -25.11 3.83
N ASP A 186 4.42 -25.97 4.46
CA ASP A 186 4.34 -27.44 4.35
C ASP A 186 5.35 -28.31 5.12
N ASP A 187 4.97 -28.70 6.35
CA ASP A 187 5.15 -30.09 6.81
C ASP A 187 4.10 -30.44 7.90
N ASP A 188 2.83 -30.54 7.51
CA ASP A 188 1.82 -31.25 8.32
C ASP A 188 0.94 -32.15 7.44
N LEU A 189 1.60 -33.04 6.69
CA LEU A 189 0.99 -34.22 6.09
C LEU A 189 1.99 -35.38 6.05
N SER A 190 2.06 -36.15 7.15
CA SER A 190 2.33 -37.58 7.02
C SER A 190 1.58 -38.38 8.10
N ALA A 191 0.65 -39.20 7.61
CA ALA A 191 0.06 -40.31 8.32
C ALA A 191 0.97 -41.55 8.21
N GLY A 192 0.86 -42.47 9.18
CA GLY A 192 1.40 -43.84 9.12
C GLY A 192 1.77 -44.33 10.52
N ASP A 193 0.89 -44.96 11.29
CA ASP A 193 0.35 -46.34 11.20
C ASP A 193 1.22 -47.42 11.89
N ALA A 194 0.49 -48.33 12.54
CA ALA A 194 0.78 -49.73 12.86
C ALA A 194 1.47 -50.14 14.19
N GLY A 195 0.70 -50.92 14.96
CA GLY A 195 1.12 -51.89 15.98
C GLY A 195 0.06 -51.98 17.10
N ASN A 196 -0.64 -53.06 17.38
CA ASN A 196 -0.48 -54.47 17.03
C ASN A 196 -1.79 -55.22 17.35
N THR A 197 -2.05 -56.26 16.57
CA THR A 197 -3.10 -57.28 16.63
C THR A 197 -3.09 -58.11 17.92
N ASP A 198 -4.28 -58.49 18.43
CA ASP A 198 -4.50 -59.90 18.78
C ASP A 198 -5.98 -60.31 18.65
N ALA A 199 -6.17 -61.56 18.23
CA ALA A 199 -7.39 -62.15 17.67
C ALA A 199 -8.14 -63.07 18.65
N ILE A 200 -9.06 -63.89 18.10
CA ILE A 200 -9.82 -65.06 18.66
C ILE A 200 -11.28 -64.67 19.04
N VAL A 201 -12.36 -64.93 18.26
CA VAL A 201 -13.00 -66.13 17.65
C VAL A 201 -14.24 -66.64 18.42
N SER A 202 -15.36 -66.69 17.68
CA SER A 202 -16.51 -67.63 17.71
C SER A 202 -17.73 -67.47 18.64
N THR A 203 -18.86 -67.20 17.96
CA THR A 203 -20.15 -67.93 17.82
C THR A 203 -21.07 -68.28 19.00
N ASP A 204 -22.34 -67.86 18.82
CA ASP A 204 -23.67 -68.44 19.19
C ASP A 204 -24.56 -67.32 19.76
N GLY A 205 -25.84 -67.11 19.45
CA GLY A 205 -26.89 -67.87 18.78
C GLY A 205 -28.23 -67.51 19.47
N ILE A 206 -29.35 -67.49 18.72
CA ILE A 206 -30.78 -67.52 19.16
C ILE A 206 -31.35 -66.17 19.69
N ALA A 207 -32.18 -65.42 18.94
CA ALA A 207 -33.59 -65.57 18.48
C ALA A 207 -34.66 -65.08 19.48
N ASP A 208 -35.81 -64.69 18.90
CA ASP A 208 -37.11 -64.27 19.47
C ASP A 208 -37.27 -62.76 19.73
N GLY A 209 -38.33 -62.05 19.31
CA GLY A 209 -39.57 -62.36 18.60
C GLY A 209 -40.50 -61.14 18.71
N MET A 210 -41.38 -60.94 17.70
CA MET A 210 -42.74 -60.34 17.72
C MET A 210 -43.06 -59.14 18.66
N ASP A 211 -43.77 -58.06 18.32
CA ASP A 211 -44.87 -57.86 17.37
C ASP A 211 -45.22 -56.36 17.30
N SER A 212 -45.88 -55.97 16.19
CA SER A 212 -47.03 -55.05 16.02
C SER A 212 -47.27 -53.87 17.00
N GLU A 213 -47.81 -52.70 16.62
CA GLU A 213 -48.64 -52.30 15.49
C GLU A 213 -48.71 -50.74 15.51
N ALA A 214 -48.79 -50.13 14.33
CA ALA A 214 -49.21 -48.74 14.13
C ALA A 214 -50.77 -48.68 14.16
N PRO A 215 -51.49 -47.56 13.97
CA PRO A 215 -51.15 -46.35 13.20
C PRO A 215 -51.11 -45.03 13.98
#